data_AF-A0A1I7I357-F1
#
_entry.id   AF-A0A1I7I357-F1
#
_cell.length_a   1.000
_cell.length_b   1.000
_cell.length_c   1.000
_cell.angle_alpha   90.00
_cell.angle_beta   90.00
_cell.angle_gamma   90.00
#
_symmetry.space_group_name_H-M   'P 1'
#
loop_
_entity.id
_entity.type
_entity.pdbx_description
1 polymer ?
#
loop_
_entity_poly.entity_id
_entity_poly.type
_entity_poly.pdbx_seq_one_letter_code
_entity_poly.pdbx_strand_id
1 'polypeptide(L)'
;MWLFISDEIPVSLLVGVFILFMFFVLVIKYRYIYFRIQNASPEALYFDDVRKVYDALQKGKEPQEKYIHTYANQLGKRVLLYELLLKYNRLELFPEALQNRKDFAASYVALWLEDHMEVDEIPPRLEHATTKYLKDGTVLEVFQFEMYEPHILASKGVLYAYAGYLSDNPKELGSPDFEYSNLSTEMLAIERLEELQRV
;
A
#
# COMPACT_ATOMS: atom_id res chain seq x y z
N MET A 1 59.35 -14.39 35.07
CA MET A 1 58.04 -14.17 35.68
C MET A 1 57.07 -13.91 34.54
N TRP A 2 56.43 -14.96 34.02
CA TRP A 2 55.45 -14.86 32.94
C TRP A 2 54.09 -14.58 33.57
N LEU A 3 53.58 -13.36 33.39
CA LEU A 3 52.21 -13.02 33.77
C LEU A 3 51.28 -13.57 32.68
N PHE A 4 50.60 -14.67 33.00
CA PHE A 4 49.46 -15.16 32.23
C PHE A 4 48.34 -14.12 32.33
N ILE A 5 48.17 -13.33 31.27
CA ILE A 5 46.94 -12.58 31.02
C ILE A 5 45.94 -13.64 30.56
N SER A 6 44.95 -13.94 31.38
CA SER A 6 43.83 -14.79 30.96
C SER A 6 43.01 -14.01 29.94
N ASP A 7 43.20 -14.33 28.66
CA ASP A 7 42.56 -13.72 27.49
C ASP A 7 41.08 -14.13 27.34
N GLU A 8 40.25 -13.84 28.33
CA GLU A 8 38.79 -13.93 28.17
C GLU A 8 38.18 -12.55 28.43
N ILE A 9 37.78 -11.87 27.35
CA ILE A 9 36.97 -10.66 27.44
C ILE A 9 35.70 -11.04 28.21
N PRO A 10 35.40 -10.39 29.35
CA PRO A 10 34.22 -10.75 30.10
C PRO A 10 32.98 -10.54 29.23
N VAL A 11 32.13 -11.56 29.15
CA VAL A 11 30.94 -11.58 28.28
C VAL A 11 30.05 -10.35 28.50
N SER A 12 29.99 -9.82 29.73
CA SER A 12 29.29 -8.58 30.06
C SER A 12 29.78 -7.35 29.30
N LEU A 13 31.08 -7.28 29.00
CA LEU A 13 31.71 -6.20 28.25
C LEU A 13 31.36 -6.29 26.76
N LEU A 14 31.36 -7.51 26.21
CA LEU A 14 30.89 -7.78 24.84
C LEU A 14 29.42 -7.39 24.65
N VAL A 15 28.55 -7.77 25.61
CA VAL A 15 27.13 -7.40 25.59
C VAL A 15 26.95 -5.88 25.69
N GLY A 16 27.73 -5.21 26.56
CA GLY A 16 27.69 -3.75 26.70
C GLY A 16 28.07 -3.02 25.40
N VAL A 17 29.15 -3.45 24.74
CA VAL A 17 29.58 -2.88 23.45
C VAL A 17 28.53 -3.13 22.37
N PHE A 18 27.92 -4.31 22.32
CA PHE A 18 26.88 -4.63 21.35
C PHE A 18 25.63 -3.75 21.52
N ILE A 19 25.18 -3.54 22.76
CA ILE A 19 24.05 -2.65 23.06
C ILE A 19 24.36 -1.21 22.64
N LEU A 20 25.57 -0.73 22.94
CA LEU A 20 26.00 0.62 22.57
C LEU A 20 26.08 0.80 21.05
N PHE A 21 26.57 -0.23 20.34
CA PHE A 21 26.58 -0.25 18.88
C PHE A 21 25.16 -0.23 18.29
N MET A 22 24.25 -1.06 18.80
CA MET A 22 22.83 -1.06 18.40
C MET A 22 22.19 0.32 18.61
N PHE A 23 22.42 0.94 19.77
CA PHE A 23 21.93 2.29 20.06
C PHE A 23 22.49 3.33 19.07
N PHE A 24 23.79 3.26 18.78
CA PHE A 24 24.43 4.17 17.83
C PHE A 24 23.84 4.04 16.41
N VAL A 25 23.61 2.80 15.94
CA VAL A 25 22.95 2.54 14.66
C VAL A 25 21.53 3.12 14.63
N LEU A 26 20.76 3.00 15.72
CA LEU A 26 19.43 3.59 15.83
C LEU A 26 19.47 5.12 15.77
N VAL A 27 20.41 5.77 16.47
CA VAL A 27 20.57 7.23 16.46
C VAL A 27 20.94 7.73 15.06
N ILE A 28 21.85 7.03 14.35
CA ILE A 28 22.20 7.38 12.97
C ILE A 28 20.98 7.26 12.06
N LYS A 29 20.24 6.14 12.14
CA LYS A 29 19.04 5.91 11.33
C LYS A 29 17.99 6.99 11.60
N TYR A 30 17.74 7.32 12.87
CA TYR A 30 16.81 8.36 13.27
C TYR A 30 17.22 9.72 12.71
N ARG A 31 18.49 10.13 12.88
CA ARG A 31 18.99 11.40 12.33
C ARG A 31 18.89 11.46 10.82
N TYR A 32 19.20 10.37 10.13
CA TYR A 32 19.08 10.29 8.68
C TYR A 32 17.62 10.50 8.23
N ILE A 33 16.67 9.82 8.87
CA ILE A 33 15.24 9.96 8.56
C ILE A 33 14.76 11.39 8.85
N TYR A 34 15.11 11.94 10.02
CA TYR A 34 14.73 13.30 10.42
C TYR A 34 15.25 14.35 9.44
N PHE A 35 16.54 14.30 9.11
CA PHE A 35 17.15 15.24 8.18
C PHE A 35 16.58 15.10 6.76
N ARG A 36 16.25 13.87 6.35
CA ARG A 36 15.60 13.61 5.06
C ARG A 36 14.22 14.24 5.00
N ILE A 37 13.37 14.00 6.00
CA ILE A 37 11.99 14.52 6.02
C ILE A 37 11.98 16.04 5.98
N GLN A 38 12.89 16.70 6.70
CA GLN A 38 12.96 18.17 6.71
C GLN A 38 13.36 18.79 5.37
N ASN A 39 14.18 18.09 4.58
CA ASN A 39 14.68 18.61 3.31
C ASN A 39 13.95 18.03 2.09
N ALA A 40 13.00 17.11 2.31
CA ALA A 40 12.23 16.50 1.24
C ALA A 40 11.16 17.48 0.74
N SER A 41 10.99 17.55 -0.58
CA SER A 41 9.83 18.22 -1.14
C SER A 41 8.56 17.44 -0.77
N PRO A 42 7.39 18.11 -0.70
CA PRO A 42 6.11 17.42 -0.49
C PRO A 42 5.89 16.26 -1.46
N GLU A 43 6.35 16.42 -2.70
CA GLU A 43 6.31 15.37 -3.72
C GLU A 43 7.21 14.18 -3.39
N ALA A 44 8.43 14.40 -2.92
CA ALA A 44 9.34 13.32 -2.53
C ALA A 44 8.87 12.57 -1.28
N LEU A 45 8.03 13.20 -0.45
CA LEU A 45 7.33 12.56 0.66
C LEU A 45 6.14 11.75 0.16
N TYR A 46 5.36 12.28 -0.77
CA TYR A 46 4.22 11.59 -1.37
C TYR A 46 4.65 10.28 -2.06
N PHE A 47 5.75 10.29 -2.81
CA PHE A 47 6.27 9.09 -3.50
C PHE A 47 7.31 8.30 -2.67
N ASP A 48 7.33 8.41 -1.34
CA ASP A 48 8.35 7.73 -0.50
C ASP A 48 8.31 6.20 -0.66
N ASP A 49 7.12 5.61 -0.70
CA ASP A 49 6.97 4.14 -0.76
C ASP A 49 7.45 3.53 -2.08
N VAL A 50 7.51 4.34 -3.14
CA VAL A 50 8.05 4.01 -4.45
C VAL A 50 9.34 4.78 -4.75
N ARG A 51 10.05 5.27 -3.71
CA ARG A 51 11.19 6.20 -3.84
C ARG A 51 12.24 5.76 -4.85
N LYS A 52 12.53 4.46 -4.94
CA LYS A 52 13.59 3.97 -5.85
C LYS A 52 13.27 4.27 -7.32
N VAL A 53 11.99 4.28 -7.68
CA VAL A 53 11.51 4.67 -9.00
C VAL A 53 11.49 6.19 -9.11
N TYR A 54 10.98 6.88 -8.09
CA TYR A 54 10.95 8.35 -8.03
C TYR A 54 12.34 8.98 -8.22
N ASP A 55 13.33 8.55 -7.44
CA ASP A 55 14.70 9.07 -7.50
C ASP A 55 15.36 8.86 -8.87
N ALA A 56 15.00 7.77 -9.56
CA ALA A 56 15.51 7.49 -10.91
C ALA A 56 14.89 8.46 -11.92
N LEU A 57 13.56 8.57 -11.93
CA LEU A 57 12.81 9.46 -12.83
C LEU A 57 13.17 10.93 -12.61
N GLN A 58 13.28 11.37 -11.36
CA GLN A 58 13.67 12.73 -11.00
C GLN A 58 15.08 13.09 -11.55
N LYS A 59 15.98 12.11 -11.63
CA LYS A 59 17.34 12.27 -12.18
C LYS A 59 17.40 12.07 -13.69
N GLY A 60 16.26 11.90 -14.37
CA GLY A 60 16.19 11.57 -15.80
C GLY A 60 16.78 10.20 -16.14
N LYS A 61 16.87 9.29 -15.17
CA LYS A 61 17.37 7.93 -15.33
C LYS A 61 16.22 6.95 -15.48
N GLU A 62 16.47 5.88 -16.21
CA GLU A 62 15.54 4.76 -16.29
C GLU A 62 15.48 4.01 -14.95
N PRO A 63 14.29 3.81 -14.37
CA PRO A 63 14.11 2.98 -13.18
C PRO A 63 14.51 1.53 -13.44
N GLN A 64 14.99 0.83 -12.40
CA GLN A 64 15.24 -0.60 -12.52
C GLN A 64 13.92 -1.36 -12.61
N GLU A 65 13.79 -2.20 -13.64
CA GLU A 65 12.59 -3.01 -13.92
C GLU A 65 12.11 -3.82 -12.70
N LYS A 66 13.04 -4.39 -11.93
CA LYS A 66 12.71 -5.12 -10.70
C LYS A 66 11.90 -4.29 -9.69
N TYR A 67 12.14 -2.98 -9.60
CA TYR A 67 11.41 -2.11 -8.68
C TYR A 67 10.02 -1.79 -9.23
N ILE A 68 9.91 -1.59 -10.54
CA ILE A 68 8.62 -1.44 -11.23
C ILE A 68 7.75 -2.68 -10.96
N HIS A 69 8.25 -3.88 -11.23
CA HIS A 69 7.50 -5.12 -10.98
C HIS A 69 7.18 -5.33 -9.51
N THR A 70 8.13 -5.06 -8.60
CA THR A 70 7.89 -5.22 -7.17
C THR A 70 6.77 -4.31 -6.69
N TYR A 71 6.79 -3.03 -7.07
CA TYR A 71 5.79 -2.06 -6.62
C TYR A 71 4.45 -2.23 -7.33
N ALA A 72 4.44 -2.59 -8.61
CA ALA A 72 3.20 -2.85 -9.35
C ALA A 72 2.43 -4.06 -8.78
N ASN A 73 3.13 -5.08 -8.29
CA ASN A 73 2.51 -6.26 -7.67
C ASN A 73 2.11 -6.06 -6.21
N GLN A 74 2.46 -4.93 -5.58
CA GLN A 74 2.04 -4.60 -4.22
C GLN A 74 0.78 -3.73 -4.26
N LEU A 75 -0.34 -4.22 -3.73
CA LEU A 75 -1.64 -3.52 -3.78
C LEU A 75 -1.54 -2.06 -3.29
N GLY A 76 -0.98 -1.83 -2.10
CA GLY A 76 -0.84 -0.48 -1.54
C GLY A 76 0.13 0.44 -2.29
N LYS A 77 0.93 -0.07 -3.23
CA LYS A 77 1.92 0.74 -3.99
C LYS A 77 1.63 0.85 -5.47
N ARG A 78 0.71 0.04 -5.99
CA ARG A 78 0.38 -0.04 -7.41
C ARG A 78 -0.13 1.30 -7.93
N VAL A 79 -1.09 1.89 -7.22
CA VAL A 79 -1.67 3.20 -7.55
C VAL A 79 -0.59 4.28 -7.56
N LEU A 80 0.19 4.36 -6.47
CA LEU A 80 1.25 5.35 -6.32
C LEU A 80 2.33 5.22 -7.41
N LEU A 81 2.69 3.99 -7.79
CA LEU A 81 3.60 3.74 -8.92
C LEU A 81 2.99 4.22 -10.24
N TYR A 82 1.73 3.90 -10.50
CA TYR A 82 1.05 4.28 -11.73
C TYR A 82 0.99 5.81 -11.88
N GLU A 83 0.57 6.51 -10.82
CA GLU A 83 0.53 7.98 -10.78
C GLU A 83 1.92 8.59 -10.98
N LEU A 84 2.95 8.00 -10.36
CA LEU A 84 4.33 8.42 -10.56
C LEU A 84 4.75 8.28 -12.03
N LEU A 85 4.49 7.13 -12.66
CA LEU A 85 4.85 6.90 -14.06
C LEU A 85 4.05 7.78 -15.00
N LEU A 86 2.75 8.00 -14.74
CA LEU A 86 1.91 8.93 -15.47
C LEU A 86 2.47 10.36 -15.40
N LYS A 87 2.84 10.81 -14.20
CA LYS A 87 3.40 12.15 -13.99
C LYS A 87 4.68 12.41 -14.81
N TYR A 88 5.53 11.41 -14.96
CA TYR A 88 6.78 11.52 -15.73
C TYR A 88 6.63 11.09 -17.21
N ASN A 89 5.41 10.82 -17.68
CA ASN A 89 5.12 10.30 -19.02
C ASN A 89 5.90 9.01 -19.35
N ARG A 90 5.95 8.08 -18.39
CA ARG A 90 6.65 6.79 -18.47
C ARG A 90 5.71 5.59 -18.25
N LEU A 91 4.43 5.72 -18.61
CA LEU A 91 3.43 4.65 -18.41
C LEU A 91 3.75 3.36 -19.16
N GLU A 92 4.55 3.44 -20.23
CA GLU A 92 5.05 2.26 -20.95
C GLU A 92 5.92 1.33 -20.09
N LEU A 93 6.42 1.81 -18.95
CA LEU A 93 7.11 0.97 -17.98
C LEU A 93 6.14 0.15 -17.11
N PHE A 94 4.88 0.56 -16.97
CA PHE A 94 3.92 -0.11 -16.09
C PHE A 94 3.45 -1.44 -16.70
N PRO A 95 3.41 -2.54 -15.94
CA PRO A 95 3.07 -3.86 -16.49
C PRO A 95 1.68 -3.88 -17.14
N GLU A 96 1.62 -4.18 -18.44
CA GLU A 96 0.37 -4.20 -19.22
C GLU A 96 -0.67 -5.15 -18.63
N ALA A 97 -0.24 -6.29 -18.08
CA ALA A 97 -1.14 -7.26 -17.43
C ALA A 97 -1.96 -6.66 -16.27
N LEU A 98 -1.42 -5.63 -15.60
CA LEU A 98 -2.06 -4.94 -14.47
C LEU A 98 -2.79 -3.66 -14.91
N GLN A 99 -2.78 -3.33 -16.19
CA GLN A 99 -3.51 -2.19 -16.77
C GLN A 99 -4.97 -2.54 -17.03
N ASN A 100 -5.69 -2.92 -15.97
CA ASN A 100 -7.12 -3.19 -16.04
C ASN A 100 -7.85 -2.63 -14.81
N ARG A 101 -9.12 -2.27 -15.00
CA ARG A 101 -9.97 -1.69 -13.94
C ARG A 101 -9.96 -2.48 -12.65
N LYS A 102 -10.04 -3.82 -12.71
CA LYS A 102 -10.15 -4.67 -11.51
C LYS A 102 -8.91 -4.57 -10.64
N ASP A 103 -7.74 -4.61 -11.26
CA ASP A 103 -6.46 -4.48 -10.56
C ASP A 103 -6.27 -3.10 -9.94
N PHE A 104 -6.72 -2.04 -10.62
CA PHE A 104 -6.71 -0.69 -10.07
C PHE A 104 -7.70 -0.55 -8.92
N ALA A 105 -8.95 -0.98 -9.12
CA ALA A 105 -9.99 -1.00 -8.10
C ALA A 105 -9.53 -1.73 -6.82
N ALA A 106 -8.88 -2.89 -6.95
CA ALA A 106 -8.33 -3.63 -5.82
C ALA A 106 -7.28 -2.82 -5.05
N SER A 107 -6.45 -2.05 -5.77
CA SER A 107 -5.38 -1.25 -5.16
C SER A 107 -5.93 -0.01 -4.47
N TYR A 108 -6.94 0.64 -5.04
CA TYR A 108 -7.65 1.74 -4.38
C TYR A 108 -8.41 1.27 -3.14
N VAL A 109 -9.10 0.12 -3.21
CA VAL A 109 -9.73 -0.48 -2.04
C VAL A 109 -8.69 -0.82 -0.96
N ALA A 110 -7.53 -1.37 -1.34
CA ALA A 110 -6.47 -1.65 -0.38
C ALA A 110 -5.95 -0.38 0.31
N LEU A 111 -5.70 0.69 -0.47
CA LEU A 111 -5.27 1.98 0.07
C LEU A 111 -6.33 2.59 1.00
N TRP A 112 -7.60 2.55 0.60
CA TRP A 112 -8.71 2.98 1.44
C TRP A 112 -8.73 2.18 2.75
N LEU A 113 -8.59 0.85 2.71
CA LEU A 113 -8.59 0.01 3.91
C LEU A 113 -7.42 0.33 4.85
N GLU A 114 -6.24 0.61 4.29
CA GLU A 114 -5.05 1.03 5.05
C GLU A 114 -5.28 2.37 5.76
N ASP A 115 -5.96 3.32 5.13
CA ASP A 115 -6.23 4.64 5.73
C ASP A 115 -7.46 4.68 6.66
N HIS A 116 -8.30 3.64 6.66
CA HIS A 116 -9.53 3.61 7.45
C HIS A 116 -9.29 3.11 8.86
N MET A 117 -9.56 3.96 9.86
CA MET A 117 -9.31 3.71 11.29
C MET A 117 -9.82 2.36 11.84
N GLU A 118 -10.87 1.78 11.25
CA GLU A 118 -11.44 0.50 11.71
C GLU A 118 -10.68 -0.72 11.19
N VAL A 119 -9.90 -0.55 10.11
CA VAL A 119 -9.12 -1.61 9.46
C VAL A 119 -7.63 -1.34 9.60
N ASP A 120 -7.16 -0.13 9.24
CA ASP A 120 -5.77 0.34 9.46
C ASP A 120 -4.68 -0.65 8.97
N GLU A 121 -5.03 -1.49 7.99
CA GLU A 121 -4.19 -2.56 7.47
C GLU A 121 -4.73 -3.05 6.12
N ILE A 122 -3.82 -3.38 5.20
CA ILE A 122 -4.20 -4.08 3.97
C ILE A 122 -4.45 -5.56 4.30
N PRO A 123 -5.65 -6.11 4.04
CA PRO A 123 -5.93 -7.49 4.33
C PRO A 123 -4.98 -8.42 3.55
N PRO A 124 -4.56 -9.55 4.14
CA PRO A 124 -3.65 -10.49 3.48
C PRO A 124 -4.25 -11.09 2.21
N ARG A 125 -5.58 -11.08 2.09
CA ARG A 125 -6.33 -11.57 0.94
C ARG A 125 -7.46 -10.60 0.64
N LEU A 126 -7.41 -10.00 -0.55
CA LEU A 126 -8.45 -9.17 -1.13
C LEU A 126 -8.81 -9.76 -2.50
N GLU A 127 -10.03 -10.29 -2.63
CA GLU A 127 -10.45 -11.01 -3.83
C GLU A 127 -11.62 -10.33 -4.51
N HIS A 128 -11.59 -10.28 -5.84
CA HIS A 128 -12.73 -9.82 -6.62
C HIS A 128 -13.89 -10.80 -6.45
N ALA A 129 -14.98 -10.33 -5.86
CA ALA A 129 -16.19 -11.11 -5.66
C ALA A 129 -17.11 -10.99 -6.89
N THR A 130 -17.37 -9.77 -7.36
CA THR A 130 -18.25 -9.53 -8.50
C THR A 130 -18.13 -8.11 -9.05
N THR A 131 -18.75 -7.86 -10.20
CA THR A 131 -18.97 -6.53 -10.76
C THR A 131 -20.47 -6.25 -10.75
N LYS A 132 -20.91 -5.12 -10.20
CA LYS A 132 -22.33 -4.70 -10.16
C LYS A 132 -22.53 -3.47 -11.03
N TYR A 133 -23.63 -3.45 -11.76
CA TYR A 133 -24.04 -2.32 -12.59
C TYR A 133 -25.28 -1.72 -11.96
N LEU A 134 -25.16 -0.46 -11.53
CA LEU A 134 -26.26 0.31 -10.97
C LEU A 134 -27.09 0.97 -12.09
N LYS A 135 -28.30 1.40 -11.75
CA LYS A 135 -29.26 1.95 -12.73
C LYS A 135 -28.86 3.30 -13.30
N ASP A 136 -28.04 4.04 -12.58
CA ASP A 136 -27.49 5.35 -12.96
C ASP A 136 -26.28 5.23 -13.92
N GLY A 137 -25.84 4.00 -14.24
CA GLY A 137 -24.67 3.74 -15.06
C GLY A 137 -23.39 3.51 -14.25
N THR A 138 -23.43 3.65 -12.94
CA THR A 138 -22.29 3.39 -12.06
C THR A 138 -21.93 1.90 -12.07
N VAL A 139 -20.64 1.60 -12.20
CA VAL A 139 -20.08 0.24 -12.11
C VAL A 139 -19.31 0.10 -10.81
N LEU A 140 -19.68 -0.89 -10.00
CA LEU A 140 -18.99 -1.25 -8.76
C LEU A 140 -18.16 -2.50 -8.97
N GLU A 141 -16.86 -2.40 -8.73
CA GLU A 141 -16.01 -3.57 -8.55
C GLU A 141 -16.00 -3.94 -7.07
N VAL A 142 -16.55 -5.11 -6.74
CA VAL A 142 -16.77 -5.57 -5.37
C VAL A 142 -15.71 -6.59 -5.00
N PHE A 143 -15.11 -6.40 -3.84
CA PHE A 143 -14.09 -7.25 -3.27
C PHE A 143 -14.54 -7.82 -1.94
N GLN A 144 -14.14 -9.05 -1.68
CA GLN A 144 -14.28 -9.71 -0.39
C GLN A 144 -12.91 -9.86 0.26
N PHE A 145 -12.85 -9.76 1.58
CA PHE A 145 -11.63 -9.95 2.36
C PHE A 145 -11.93 -10.49 3.75
N GLU A 146 -10.89 -11.01 4.40
CA GLU A 146 -10.93 -11.46 5.79
C GLU A 146 -9.75 -10.86 6.53
N MET A 147 -9.96 -10.54 7.81
CA MET A 147 -8.89 -10.16 8.73
C MET A 147 -8.55 -11.35 9.63
N TYR A 148 -7.31 -11.43 10.08
CA TYR A 148 -6.85 -12.49 10.98
C TYR A 148 -6.51 -11.94 12.36
N GLU A 149 -6.60 -12.79 13.38
CA GLU A 149 -6.14 -12.44 14.73
C GLU A 149 -4.68 -11.97 14.69
N PRO A 150 -4.32 -10.89 15.42
CA PRO A 150 -5.06 -10.27 16.52
C PRO A 150 -5.96 -9.08 16.13
N HIS A 151 -6.33 -8.94 14.85
CA HIS A 151 -7.11 -7.80 14.36
C HIS A 151 -8.54 -7.78 14.92
N ILE A 152 -9.09 -6.61 15.27
CA ILE A 152 -10.42 -6.47 15.91
C ILE A 152 -11.57 -7.00 15.04
N LEU A 153 -11.39 -6.96 13.72
CA LEU A 153 -12.36 -7.44 12.73
C LEU A 153 -12.21 -8.94 12.40
N ALA A 154 -11.22 -9.65 12.97
CA ALA A 154 -11.02 -11.07 12.67
C ALA A 154 -12.25 -11.92 13.02
N SER A 155 -12.96 -11.56 14.10
CA SER A 155 -14.20 -12.22 14.53
C SER A 155 -15.40 -12.01 13.61
N LYS A 156 -15.30 -11.08 12.65
CA LYS A 156 -16.41 -10.73 11.74
C LYS A 156 -16.51 -11.67 10.54
N GLY A 157 -15.50 -12.49 10.25
CA GLY A 157 -15.50 -13.36 9.07
C GLY A 157 -15.30 -12.56 7.78
N VAL A 158 -16.02 -12.94 6.72
CA VAL A 158 -15.90 -12.31 5.39
C VAL A 158 -16.52 -10.91 5.41
N LEU A 159 -15.76 -9.94 4.94
CA LEU A 159 -16.11 -8.53 4.78
C LEU A 159 -16.09 -8.14 3.31
N TYR A 160 -16.73 -7.01 2.97
CA TYR A 160 -16.80 -6.52 1.60
C TYR A 160 -16.40 -5.06 1.48
N ALA A 161 -15.69 -4.74 0.40
CA ALA A 161 -15.37 -3.38 -0.01
C ALA A 161 -15.57 -3.23 -1.51
N TYR A 162 -15.75 -2.01 -1.99
CA TYR A 162 -15.94 -1.76 -3.41
C TYR A 162 -15.32 -0.44 -3.84
N ALA A 163 -15.01 -0.36 -5.13
CA ALA A 163 -14.65 0.86 -5.84
C ALA A 163 -15.67 1.12 -6.95
N GLY A 164 -16.19 2.35 -7.00
CA GLY A 164 -17.20 2.80 -7.96
C GLY A 164 -16.61 3.61 -9.11
N TYR A 165 -17.13 3.41 -10.31
CA TYR A 165 -16.79 4.14 -11.51
C TYR A 165 -18.07 4.60 -12.22
N LEU A 166 -18.15 5.87 -12.63
CA LEU A 166 -19.27 6.44 -13.41
C LEU A 166 -19.29 6.00 -14.88
N SER A 167 -18.31 5.20 -15.29
CA SER A 167 -18.12 4.72 -16.65
C SER A 167 -18.08 3.20 -16.68
N ASP A 168 -18.62 2.59 -17.73
CA ASP A 168 -18.57 1.15 -17.97
C ASP A 168 -17.33 0.72 -18.77
N ASN A 169 -16.51 1.67 -19.25
CA ASN A 169 -15.31 1.38 -20.03
C ASN A 169 -14.20 0.72 -19.18
N PRO A 170 -13.93 -0.60 -19.33
CA PRO A 170 -12.97 -1.31 -18.47
C PRO A 170 -11.52 -0.86 -18.63
N LYS A 171 -11.22 -0.04 -19.65
CA LYS A 171 -9.91 0.56 -19.91
C LYS A 171 -9.71 1.91 -19.23
N GLU A 172 -10.72 2.43 -18.56
CA GLU A 172 -10.58 3.63 -17.74
C GLU A 172 -9.85 3.24 -16.44
N LEU A 173 -8.55 3.50 -16.42
CA LEU A 173 -7.63 3.19 -15.32
C LEU A 173 -7.47 4.37 -14.34
N GLY A 174 -8.36 5.37 -14.44
CA GLY A 174 -8.38 6.52 -13.54
C GLY A 174 -8.74 6.12 -12.10
N SER A 175 -8.60 7.08 -11.18
CA SER A 175 -9.10 6.91 -9.82
C SER A 175 -10.60 6.61 -9.84
N PRO A 176 -11.09 5.68 -9.01
CA PRO A 176 -12.52 5.48 -8.83
C PRO A 176 -13.16 6.77 -8.34
N ASP A 177 -14.42 6.97 -8.69
CA ASP A 177 -15.19 8.15 -8.26
C ASP A 177 -15.49 8.11 -6.75
N PHE A 178 -15.53 6.90 -6.17
CA PHE A 178 -15.61 6.70 -4.73
C PHE A 178 -15.14 5.28 -4.34
N GLU A 179 -14.55 5.18 -3.14
CA GLU A 179 -14.30 3.91 -2.47
C GLU A 179 -15.08 3.81 -1.16
N TYR A 180 -15.49 2.59 -0.79
CA TYR A 180 -16.22 2.34 0.44
C TYR A 180 -16.05 0.89 0.87
N SER A 181 -15.94 0.66 2.18
CA SER A 181 -16.14 -0.67 2.74
C SER A 181 -17.40 -0.75 3.59
N ASN A 182 -18.01 -1.92 3.56
CA ASN A 182 -19.00 -2.27 4.56
C ASN A 182 -18.47 -3.41 5.42
N LEU A 183 -18.44 -3.19 6.73
CA LEU A 183 -18.10 -4.20 7.72
C LEU A 183 -19.27 -5.16 7.99
N SER A 184 -19.90 -5.64 6.93
CA SER A 184 -21.05 -6.52 6.95
C SER A 184 -20.66 -7.88 6.36
N THR A 185 -21.12 -8.95 7.01
CA THR A 185 -21.03 -10.33 6.51
C THR A 185 -21.98 -10.61 5.35
N GLU A 186 -22.91 -9.70 5.10
CA GLU A 186 -23.91 -9.81 4.06
C GLU A 186 -23.63 -8.77 2.96
N MET A 187 -23.72 -9.21 1.70
CA MET A 187 -23.64 -8.38 0.49
C MET A 187 -24.71 -7.26 0.44
N LEU A 188 -25.68 -7.30 1.36
CA LEU A 188 -26.80 -6.38 1.58
C LEU A 188 -26.40 -4.89 1.70
N ALA A 189 -25.14 -4.59 1.96
CA ALA A 189 -24.58 -3.25 1.87
C ALA A 189 -24.73 -2.61 0.46
N ILE A 190 -24.56 -3.42 -0.58
CA ILE A 190 -24.64 -2.97 -1.98
C ILE A 190 -26.10 -2.73 -2.39
N GLU A 191 -27.02 -3.56 -1.88
CA GLU A 191 -28.46 -3.37 -2.09
C GLU A 191 -28.96 -2.09 -1.40
N ARG A 192 -28.40 -1.72 -0.24
CA ARG A 192 -28.72 -0.45 0.43
C ARG A 192 -28.20 0.79 -0.31
N LEU A 193 -27.15 0.69 -1.12
CA LEU A 193 -26.71 1.81 -1.98
C LEU A 193 -27.74 2.10 -3.07
N GLU A 194 -28.36 1.06 -3.65
CA GLU A 194 -29.47 1.23 -4.58
C GLU A 194 -30.69 1.93 -3.94
N GLU A 195 -30.85 1.84 -2.62
CA GLU A 195 -31.93 2.49 -1.86
C GLU A 195 -31.57 3.93 -1.47
N LEU A 196 -30.34 4.18 -1.02
CA LEU A 196 -29.87 5.51 -0.61
C LEU A 196 -29.79 6.51 -1.76
N GLN A 197 -29.57 6.04 -2.99
CA GLN A 197 -29.57 6.87 -4.20
C GLN A 197 -30.97 7.11 -4.81
N ARG A 198 -32.05 6.55 -4.21
CA ARG A 198 -33.45 6.83 -4.61
C ARG A 198 -34.06 8.03 -3.88
N VAL A 199 -33.34 8.63 -2.93
CA VAL A 199 -33.76 9.80 -2.13
C VAL A 199 -33.15 11.06 -2.72
#